data_AF-A0A8H5BSN1-F1
#
_entry.id   AF-A0A8H5BSN1-F1
#
_cell.length_a   1.000
_cell.length_b   1.000
_cell.length_c   1.000
_cell.angle_alpha   90.00
_cell.angle_beta   90.00
_cell.angle_gamma   90.00
#
_symmetry.space_group_name_H-M   'P 1'
#
loop_
_entity.id
_entity.type
_entity.pdbx_description
1 polymer ?
#
loop_
_entity_poly.entity_id
_entity_poly.type
_entity_poly.pdbx_seq_one_letter_code
_entity_poly.pdbx_strand_id
1 'polypeptide(L)'
;MGVIKKMTTIQRQAAIVITGALRTVPTELLDLHASLLPMHLEAERHQQRAAVRICTLLPPHPLADHLHRARLQSFETQLAHRAPLHDLLREYKLEPGKVEKRKAVRYLASWDLGLEVRLWQTEEEAFKHFLSNFSHIQIYTDRSGYKNGVGASAVLYRYGQEMEVLRYRLGDDTEHEVYEGECVGLLLALHLLAEELNVQSISIWADNTAALQAVTNPKMGPAHYILDWFHNTLKSYKTAQPNTPIFLSWIPSHTGIPGNKRADEEAKKAAIGDVSPMEALPDEL
;
A
#
# COMPACT_ATOMS: atom_id res chain seq x y z
N MET A 1 -9.74 -10.58 -35.58
CA MET A 1 -8.94 -11.64 -36.24
C MET A 1 -7.82 -11.11 -37.15
N GLY A 2 -8.07 -10.18 -38.08
CA GLY A 2 -7.04 -9.74 -39.05
C GLY A 2 -5.85 -8.97 -38.44
N VAL A 3 -6.07 -8.16 -37.40
CA VAL A 3 -5.01 -7.35 -36.76
C VAL A 3 -4.03 -8.22 -35.97
N ILE A 4 -4.52 -9.16 -35.16
CA ILE A 4 -3.67 -10.08 -34.39
C ILE A 4 -2.74 -10.85 -35.32
N LYS A 5 -3.24 -11.40 -36.43
CA LYS A 5 -2.40 -12.10 -37.42
C LYS A 5 -1.28 -11.22 -37.97
N LYS A 6 -1.56 -9.94 -38.27
CA LYS A 6 -0.53 -8.99 -38.71
C LYS A 6 0.52 -8.74 -37.63
N MET A 7 0.08 -8.56 -36.38
CA MET A 7 0.99 -8.35 -35.24
C MET A 7 1.82 -9.60 -34.93
N THR A 8 1.26 -10.80 -35.06
CA THR A 8 2.00 -12.06 -34.94
C THR A 8 3.12 -12.16 -35.97
N THR A 9 2.88 -11.71 -37.21
CA THR A 9 3.93 -11.68 -38.24
C THR A 9 5.09 -10.76 -37.85
N ILE A 10 4.78 -9.58 -37.27
CA ILE A 10 5.79 -8.63 -36.79
C ILE A 10 6.56 -9.21 -35.60
N GLN A 11 5.85 -9.77 -34.61
CA GLN A 11 6.47 -10.42 -33.46
C GLN A 11 7.38 -11.57 -33.89
N ARG A 12 6.95 -12.40 -34.85
CA ARG A 12 7.79 -13.48 -35.40
C ARG A 12 9.09 -12.96 -35.99
N GLN A 13 9.06 -11.85 -36.74
CA GLN A 13 10.28 -11.25 -37.28
C GLN A 13 11.24 -10.82 -36.14
N ALA A 14 10.71 -10.21 -35.09
CA ALA A 14 11.50 -9.85 -33.91
C ALA A 14 12.05 -11.08 -33.17
N ALA A 15 11.23 -12.12 -32.97
CA ALA A 15 11.63 -13.34 -32.29
C ALA A 15 12.74 -14.10 -33.04
N ILE A 16 12.72 -14.11 -34.38
CA ILE A 16 13.82 -14.64 -35.21
C ILE A 16 15.12 -13.86 -34.97
N VAL A 17 15.06 -12.53 -34.89
CA VAL A 17 16.24 -11.69 -34.63
C VAL A 17 16.79 -11.92 -33.23
N ILE A 18 15.92 -12.01 -32.22
CA ILE A 18 16.31 -12.25 -30.82
C ILE A 18 16.99 -13.62 -30.66
N THR A 19 16.40 -14.66 -31.27
CA THR A 19 16.86 -16.05 -31.09
C THR A 19 17.95 -16.48 -32.08
N GLY A 20 18.13 -15.75 -33.18
CA GLY A 20 19.02 -16.14 -34.28
C GLY A 20 18.56 -17.39 -35.04
N ALA A 21 17.34 -17.86 -34.82
CA ALA A 21 16.81 -19.10 -35.36
C ALA A 21 16.47 -19.01 -36.85
N LEU A 22 16.40 -20.16 -37.54
CA LEU A 22 16.04 -20.21 -38.96
C LEU A 22 14.59 -19.76 -39.20
N ARG A 23 14.33 -19.17 -40.37
CA ARG A 23 12.97 -18.72 -40.76
C ARG A 23 11.94 -19.85 -40.83
N THR A 24 12.37 -21.10 -40.87
CA THR A 24 11.52 -22.30 -40.88
C THR A 24 11.07 -22.75 -39.49
N VAL A 25 11.67 -22.22 -38.42
CA VAL A 25 11.34 -22.63 -37.04
C VAL A 25 9.90 -22.23 -36.70
N PRO A 26 9.09 -23.10 -36.05
CA PRO A 26 7.73 -22.79 -35.64
C PRO A 26 7.65 -21.54 -34.74
N THR A 27 6.63 -20.70 -34.91
CA THR A 27 6.47 -19.44 -34.15
C THR A 27 6.38 -19.69 -32.65
N GLU A 28 5.65 -20.72 -32.22
CA GLU A 28 5.49 -21.05 -30.81
C GLU A 28 6.83 -21.36 -30.13
N LEU A 29 7.74 -22.02 -30.84
CA LEU A 29 9.06 -22.34 -30.33
C LEU A 29 9.94 -21.08 -30.24
N LEU A 30 9.82 -20.16 -31.20
CA LEU A 30 10.51 -18.88 -31.17
C LEU A 30 10.04 -18.01 -30.01
N ASP A 31 8.73 -17.91 -29.81
CA ASP A 31 8.11 -17.15 -28.72
C ASP A 31 8.58 -17.70 -27.37
N LEU A 32 8.58 -19.02 -27.19
CA LEU A 32 9.07 -19.68 -25.98
C LEU A 32 10.55 -19.37 -25.70
N HIS A 33 11.44 -19.53 -26.69
CA HIS A 33 12.86 -19.25 -26.51
C HIS A 33 13.16 -17.76 -26.29
N ALA A 34 12.36 -16.86 -26.87
CA ALA A 34 12.48 -15.42 -26.67
C ALA A 34 11.77 -14.92 -25.39
N SER A 35 11.15 -15.82 -24.61
CA SER A 35 10.30 -15.45 -23.46
C SER A 35 9.20 -14.44 -23.81
N LEU A 36 8.63 -14.57 -25.02
CA LEU A 36 7.52 -13.76 -25.51
C LEU A 36 6.21 -14.53 -25.37
N LEU A 37 5.16 -13.85 -24.92
CA LEU A 37 3.81 -14.41 -24.98
C LEU A 37 3.30 -14.38 -26.43
N PRO A 38 2.55 -15.40 -26.87
CA PRO A 38 1.81 -15.35 -28.13
C PRO A 38 0.97 -14.08 -28.23
N MET A 39 0.97 -13.43 -29.40
CA MET A 39 0.33 -12.12 -29.61
C MET A 39 -1.14 -12.02 -29.18
N HIS A 40 -1.90 -13.11 -29.28
CA HIS A 40 -3.30 -13.12 -28.82
C HIS A 40 -3.41 -13.03 -27.30
N LEU A 41 -2.53 -13.72 -26.55
CA LEU A 41 -2.44 -13.63 -25.09
C LEU A 41 -1.88 -12.27 -24.66
N GLU A 42 -0.97 -11.69 -25.44
CA GLU A 42 -0.51 -10.32 -25.19
C GLU A 42 -1.66 -9.31 -25.32
N ALA A 43 -2.47 -9.42 -26.37
CA ALA A 43 -3.65 -8.58 -26.54
C ALA A 43 -4.62 -8.75 -25.35
N GLU A 44 -4.88 -9.98 -24.93
CA GLU A 44 -5.73 -10.29 -23.77
C GLU A 44 -5.15 -9.69 -22.46
N ARG A 45 -3.84 -9.86 -22.23
CA ARG A 45 -3.14 -9.25 -21.08
C ARG A 45 -3.29 -7.73 -21.08
N HIS A 46 -3.16 -7.09 -22.24
CA HIS A 46 -3.35 -5.65 -22.37
C HIS A 46 -4.81 -5.23 -22.14
N GLN A 47 -5.78 -5.98 -22.66
CA GLN A 47 -7.21 -5.76 -22.43
C GLN A 47 -7.56 -5.88 -20.94
N GLN A 48 -7.12 -6.94 -20.28
CA GLN A 48 -7.34 -7.16 -18.86
C GLN A 48 -6.73 -6.03 -18.01
N ARG A 49 -5.46 -5.67 -18.26
CA ARG A 49 -4.79 -4.57 -17.54
C ARG A 49 -5.50 -3.23 -17.76
N ALA A 50 -5.98 -2.96 -18.97
CA ALA A 50 -6.75 -1.75 -19.26
C ALA A 50 -8.09 -1.76 -18.53
N ALA A 51 -8.81 -2.88 -18.54
CA ALA A 51 -10.08 -3.04 -17.86
C ALA A 51 -9.94 -2.83 -16.34
N VAL A 52 -8.94 -3.44 -15.71
CA VAL A 52 -8.62 -3.23 -14.29
C VAL A 52 -8.28 -1.76 -14.01
N ARG A 53 -7.42 -1.13 -14.82
CA ARG A 53 -7.07 0.29 -14.67
C ARG A 53 -8.30 1.20 -14.74
N ILE A 54 -9.21 0.94 -15.67
CA ILE A 54 -10.47 1.68 -15.77
C ILE A 54 -11.31 1.47 -14.49
N CYS A 55 -11.36 0.25 -13.96
CA CYS A 55 -12.07 -0.03 -12.70
C CYS A 55 -11.49 0.69 -11.49
N THR A 56 -10.18 0.97 -11.48
CA THR A 56 -9.51 1.71 -10.40
C THR A 56 -9.70 3.23 -10.48
N LEU A 57 -10.39 3.79 -11.47
CA LEU A 57 -10.53 5.23 -11.63
C LEU A 57 -11.40 5.88 -10.54
N LEU A 58 -10.97 7.06 -10.07
CA LEU A 58 -11.73 7.89 -9.13
C LEU A 58 -12.96 8.56 -9.79
N PRO A 59 -13.99 8.92 -9.01
CA PRO A 59 -15.20 9.61 -9.49
C PRO A 59 -14.98 10.86 -10.38
N PRO A 60 -14.03 11.78 -10.12
CA PRO A 60 -13.80 12.94 -10.98
C PRO A 60 -13.24 12.62 -12.38
N HIS A 61 -12.88 11.36 -12.66
CA HIS A 61 -12.36 10.98 -13.98
C HIS A 61 -13.51 10.93 -15.02
N PRO A 62 -13.34 11.44 -16.25
CA PRO A 62 -14.41 11.50 -17.26
C PRO A 62 -14.99 10.13 -17.66
N LEU A 63 -14.19 9.06 -17.52
CA LEU A 63 -14.64 7.68 -17.75
C LEU A 63 -15.37 7.04 -16.56
N ALA A 64 -15.37 7.65 -15.38
CA ALA A 64 -16.01 7.09 -14.19
C ALA A 64 -17.54 6.98 -14.37
N ASP A 65 -18.18 7.98 -14.96
CA ASP A 65 -19.62 7.94 -15.27
C ASP A 65 -19.97 6.85 -16.29
N HIS A 66 -19.09 6.67 -17.28
CA HIS A 66 -19.25 5.63 -18.31
C HIS A 66 -19.13 4.24 -17.68
N LEU A 67 -18.20 4.07 -16.74
CA LEU A 67 -18.02 2.86 -15.97
C LEU A 67 -19.20 2.59 -15.02
N HIS A 68 -19.71 3.61 -14.35
CA HIS A 68 -20.89 3.48 -13.47
C HIS A 68 -22.12 3.02 -14.26
N ARG A 69 -22.39 3.66 -15.41
CA ARG A 69 -23.47 3.25 -16.33
C ARG A 69 -23.27 1.83 -16.84
N ALA A 70 -22.05 1.49 -17.25
CA ALA A 70 -21.74 0.15 -17.73
C ALA A 70 -21.92 -0.91 -16.64
N ARG A 71 -21.57 -0.61 -15.38
CA ARG A 71 -21.82 -1.50 -14.23
C ARG A 71 -23.32 -1.78 -14.07
N LEU A 72 -24.14 -0.75 -13.90
CA LEU A 72 -25.59 -0.91 -13.71
C LEU A 72 -26.20 -1.75 -14.84
N GLN A 73 -25.86 -1.43 -16.08
CA GLN A 73 -26.42 -2.09 -17.24
C GLN A 73 -25.84 -3.49 -17.52
N SER A 74 -24.63 -3.81 -17.04
CA SER A 74 -24.03 -5.14 -17.26
C SER A 74 -24.58 -6.21 -16.32
N PHE A 75 -24.96 -5.81 -15.10
CA PHE A 75 -25.36 -6.71 -14.01
C PHE A 75 -26.88 -6.75 -13.78
N GLU A 76 -27.62 -5.67 -14.10
CA GLU A 76 -29.06 -5.57 -13.79
C GLU A 76 -29.97 -5.64 -15.01
N THR A 77 -29.47 -5.31 -16.21
CA THR A 77 -30.32 -5.17 -17.41
C THR A 77 -29.80 -5.99 -18.60
N GLN A 78 -30.68 -6.71 -19.29
CA GLN A 78 -30.32 -7.30 -20.58
C GLN A 78 -30.33 -6.21 -21.65
N LEU A 79 -29.16 -5.64 -21.95
CA LEU A 79 -29.02 -4.66 -23.03
C LEU A 79 -29.08 -5.31 -24.42
N ALA A 80 -29.84 -4.68 -25.32
CA ALA A 80 -29.90 -5.03 -26.75
C ALA A 80 -28.58 -4.75 -27.50
N HIS A 81 -27.83 -3.72 -27.07
CA HIS A 81 -26.53 -3.36 -27.64
C HIS A 81 -25.49 -3.19 -26.54
N ARG A 82 -24.38 -3.92 -26.66
CA ARG A 82 -23.27 -3.88 -25.70
C ARG A 82 -22.14 -3.03 -26.26
N ALA A 83 -21.68 -2.08 -25.45
CA ALA A 83 -20.43 -1.38 -25.72
C ALA A 83 -19.23 -2.22 -25.25
N PRO A 84 -18.03 -2.04 -25.82
CA PRO A 84 -16.84 -2.84 -25.48
C PRO A 84 -16.52 -2.90 -23.97
N LEU A 85 -16.83 -1.84 -23.22
CA LEU A 85 -16.64 -1.82 -21.77
C LEU A 85 -17.50 -2.85 -21.02
N HIS A 86 -18.73 -3.12 -21.49
CA HIS A 86 -19.60 -4.14 -20.91
C HIS A 86 -19.02 -5.53 -21.12
N ASP A 87 -18.49 -5.79 -22.31
CA ASP A 87 -17.88 -7.07 -22.65
C ASP A 87 -16.62 -7.30 -21.80
N LEU A 88 -15.75 -6.29 -21.64
CA LEU A 88 -14.57 -6.35 -20.77
C LEU A 88 -14.93 -6.64 -19.30
N LEU A 89 -15.93 -5.96 -18.75
CA LEU A 89 -16.34 -6.17 -17.36
C LEU A 89 -16.86 -7.59 -17.12
N ARG A 90 -17.61 -8.13 -18.09
CA ARG A 90 -18.20 -9.47 -18.01
C ARG A 90 -17.16 -10.56 -18.21
N GLU A 91 -16.34 -10.43 -19.26
CA GLU A 91 -15.30 -11.39 -19.63
C GLU A 91 -14.32 -11.62 -18.48
N TYR A 92 -13.85 -10.53 -17.86
CA TYR A 92 -12.92 -10.59 -16.73
C TYR A 92 -13.60 -10.58 -15.35
N LYS A 93 -14.93 -10.66 -15.29
CA LYS A 93 -15.73 -10.65 -14.04
C LYS A 93 -15.35 -9.52 -13.07
N LEU A 94 -15.12 -8.33 -13.62
CA LEU A 94 -14.71 -7.16 -12.84
C LEU A 94 -15.93 -6.43 -12.28
N GLU A 95 -15.92 -6.20 -10.97
CA GLU A 95 -16.91 -5.38 -10.29
C GLU A 95 -16.30 -4.03 -9.87
N PRO A 96 -16.56 -2.92 -10.58
CA PRO A 96 -15.90 -1.65 -10.31
C PRO A 96 -16.06 -1.09 -8.89
N GLY A 97 -17.08 -1.53 -8.14
CA GLY A 97 -17.31 -1.11 -6.76
C GLY A 97 -16.51 -1.90 -5.72
N LYS A 98 -16.01 -3.10 -6.08
CA LYS A 98 -15.15 -3.92 -5.21
C LYS A 98 -13.66 -3.73 -5.51
N VAL A 99 -13.33 -2.96 -6.55
CA VAL A 99 -11.94 -2.67 -6.93
C VAL A 99 -11.49 -1.37 -6.27
N GLU A 100 -10.36 -1.44 -5.57
CA GLU A 100 -9.68 -0.29 -4.96
C GLU A 100 -9.54 0.88 -5.95
N LYS A 101 -9.90 2.09 -5.52
CA LYS A 101 -9.75 3.29 -6.33
C LYS A 101 -8.35 3.88 -6.18
N ARG A 102 -7.77 4.34 -7.30
CA ARG A 102 -6.40 4.82 -7.36
C ARG A 102 -6.35 6.22 -7.97
N LYS A 103 -5.74 7.13 -7.22
CA LYS A 103 -5.45 8.49 -7.70
C LYS A 103 -4.18 8.47 -8.56
N ALA A 104 -4.31 8.82 -9.84
CA ALA A 104 -3.18 8.81 -10.79
C ALA A 104 -2.05 9.75 -10.38
N VAL A 105 -2.38 10.93 -9.82
CA VAL A 105 -1.42 11.89 -9.26
C VAL A 105 -1.83 12.18 -7.82
N ARG A 106 -1.08 11.66 -6.86
CA ARG A 106 -1.39 11.82 -5.43
C ARG A 106 -0.97 13.20 -4.93
N TYR A 107 0.30 13.51 -5.16
CA TYR A 107 0.98 14.71 -4.67
C TYR A 107 1.63 15.48 -5.81
N LEU A 108 1.74 16.80 -5.64
CA LEU A 108 2.52 17.64 -6.54
C LEU A 108 4.03 17.41 -6.32
N ALA A 109 4.85 17.78 -7.29
CA ALA A 109 6.31 17.68 -7.16
C ALA A 109 6.89 18.51 -6.00
N SER A 110 6.16 19.55 -5.56
CA SER A 110 6.51 20.41 -4.42
C SER A 110 5.98 19.88 -3.08
N TRP A 111 5.47 18.66 -3.04
CA TRP A 111 4.94 18.09 -1.80
C TRP A 111 6.07 17.83 -0.81
N ASP A 112 5.92 18.43 0.36
CA ASP A 112 6.76 18.18 1.52
C ASP A 112 5.92 17.43 2.56
N LEU A 113 6.52 16.36 3.08
CA LEU A 113 5.92 15.50 4.09
C LEU A 113 6.00 16.16 5.48
N GLY A 114 6.95 17.08 5.68
CA GLY A 114 7.17 17.76 6.96
C GLY A 114 7.70 16.85 8.08
N LEU A 115 8.06 15.60 7.79
CA LEU A 115 8.76 14.70 8.70
C LEU A 115 10.05 14.19 8.03
N GLU A 116 11.00 13.79 8.86
CA GLU A 116 12.28 13.22 8.39
C GLU A 116 12.24 11.69 8.56
N VAL A 117 12.41 10.96 7.46
CA VAL A 117 12.53 9.49 7.49
C VAL A 117 14.00 9.09 7.57
N ARG A 118 14.35 8.28 8.58
CA ARG A 118 15.70 7.80 8.83
C ARG A 118 15.79 6.30 8.64
N LEU A 119 16.52 5.89 7.62
CA LEU A 119 16.82 4.50 7.30
C LEU A 119 18.33 4.27 7.46
N TRP A 120 18.70 3.15 8.07
CA TRP A 120 20.09 2.81 8.37
C TRP A 120 20.53 1.62 7.51
N GLN A 121 21.82 1.53 7.19
CA GLN A 121 22.33 0.40 6.42
C GLN A 121 22.62 -0.81 7.31
N THR A 122 22.92 -0.58 8.59
CA THR A 122 23.27 -1.62 9.55
C THR A 122 22.44 -1.52 10.83
N GLU A 123 22.22 -2.66 11.49
CA GLU A 123 21.54 -2.72 12.79
C GLU A 123 22.31 -1.95 13.88
N GLU A 124 23.65 -1.98 13.81
CA GLU A 124 24.53 -1.29 14.75
C GLU A 124 24.40 0.23 14.68
N GLU A 125 24.28 0.79 13.47
CA GLU A 125 24.03 2.23 13.27
C GLU A 125 22.66 2.62 13.83
N ALA A 126 21.63 1.82 13.52
CA ALA A 126 20.29 2.04 14.05
C ALA A 126 20.29 2.04 15.58
N PHE A 127 20.99 1.08 16.20
CA PHE A 127 21.10 0.98 17.65
C PHE A 127 21.88 2.14 18.28
N LYS A 128 22.96 2.61 17.65
CA LYS A 128 23.68 3.82 18.11
C LYS A 128 22.77 5.05 18.09
N HIS A 129 22.02 5.24 17.01
CA HIS A 129 21.07 6.34 16.90
C HIS A 129 19.93 6.21 17.92
N PHE A 130 19.42 5.00 18.14
CA PHE A 130 18.45 4.70 19.18
C PHE A 130 18.94 5.10 20.57
N LEU A 131 20.15 4.69 20.96
CA LEU A 131 20.73 5.05 22.26
C LEU A 131 20.98 6.55 22.44
N SER A 132 21.26 7.26 21.34
CA SER A 132 21.45 8.71 21.35
C SER A 132 20.14 9.51 21.30
N ASN A 133 18.99 8.83 21.17
CA ASN A 133 17.71 9.50 21.00
C ASN A 133 17.07 9.83 22.35
N PHE A 134 17.02 11.12 22.66
CA PHE A 134 16.38 11.67 23.85
C PHE A 134 15.09 12.42 23.50
N SER A 135 14.35 11.95 22.49
CA SER A 135 13.08 12.57 22.12
C SER A 135 12.11 12.53 23.29
N HIS A 136 11.38 13.63 23.45
CA HIS A 136 10.38 13.80 24.51
C HIS A 136 9.31 12.71 24.44
N ILE A 137 8.86 12.43 23.22
CA ILE A 137 7.91 11.36 22.90
C ILE A 137 8.59 10.34 22.01
N GLN A 138 8.39 9.07 22.34
CA GLN A 138 8.81 7.94 21.55
C GLN A 138 7.62 7.03 21.33
N ILE A 139 7.34 6.68 20.08
CA ILE A 139 6.25 5.76 19.73
C ILE A 139 6.86 4.57 19.02
N TYR A 140 6.42 3.37 19.39
CA TYR A 140 6.84 2.13 18.76
C TYR A 140 5.63 1.51 18.08
N THR A 141 5.81 1.09 16.84
CA THR A 141 4.75 0.46 16.05
C THR A 141 5.20 -0.92 15.62
N ASP A 142 4.25 -1.85 15.60
CA ASP A 142 4.51 -3.19 15.09
C ASP A 142 3.23 -3.81 14.53
N ARG A 143 3.39 -4.82 13.69
CA ARG A 143 2.32 -5.72 13.26
C ARG A 143 2.61 -7.14 13.74
N SER A 144 1.56 -7.92 13.92
CA SER A 144 1.70 -9.36 14.15
C SER A 144 0.63 -10.14 13.41
N GLY A 145 1.07 -11.14 12.65
CA GLY A 145 0.20 -12.22 12.20
C GLY A 145 0.24 -13.34 13.25
N TYR A 146 -0.83 -13.51 14.03
CA TYR A 146 -0.86 -14.49 15.11
C TYR A 146 -2.23 -15.16 15.22
N LYS A 147 -2.24 -16.50 15.32
CA LYS A 147 -3.46 -17.33 15.42
C LYS A 147 -4.54 -16.96 14.39
N ASN A 148 -4.15 -16.89 13.11
CA ASN A 148 -4.99 -16.56 11.95
C ASN A 148 -5.55 -15.12 11.91
N GLY A 149 -5.13 -14.24 12.81
CA GLY A 149 -5.47 -12.82 12.78
C GLY A 149 -4.26 -11.95 12.47
N VAL A 150 -4.50 -10.79 11.86
CA VAL A 150 -3.50 -9.74 11.68
C VAL A 150 -3.84 -8.57 12.60
N GLY A 151 -2.94 -8.30 13.55
CA GLY A 151 -3.01 -7.16 14.46
C GLY A 151 -1.94 -6.13 14.15
N ALA A 152 -2.25 -4.86 14.40
CA ALA A 152 -1.32 -3.74 14.40
C ALA A 152 -1.41 -3.03 15.75
N SER A 153 -0.30 -2.45 16.20
CA SER A 153 -0.30 -1.66 17.43
C SER A 153 0.62 -0.44 17.33
N ALA A 154 0.35 0.53 18.20
CA ALA A 154 1.25 1.63 18.50
C ALA A 154 1.29 1.85 20.02
N VAL A 155 2.49 2.04 20.56
CA VAL A 155 2.73 2.27 22.00
C VAL A 155 3.46 3.57 22.19
N LEU A 156 2.85 4.51 22.92
CA LEU A 156 3.42 5.82 23.23
C LEU A 156 4.16 5.80 24.58
N TYR A 157 5.40 6.25 24.54
CA TYR A 157 6.23 6.51 25.71
C TYR A 157 6.52 8.01 25.84
N ARG A 158 6.36 8.53 27.05
CA ARG A 158 6.77 9.90 27.42
C ARG A 158 7.81 9.82 28.53
N TYR A 159 8.98 10.42 28.31
CA TYR A 159 10.13 10.32 29.25
C TYR A 159 10.47 8.88 29.68
N GLY A 160 10.29 7.90 28.79
CA GLY A 160 10.55 6.48 29.05
C GLY A 160 9.45 5.74 29.84
N GLN A 161 8.34 6.39 30.16
CA GLN A 161 7.16 5.75 30.77
C GLN A 161 6.10 5.47 29.70
N GLU A 162 5.52 4.26 29.72
CA GLU A 162 4.40 3.89 28.86
C GLU A 162 3.17 4.70 29.26
N MET A 163 2.58 5.40 28.30
CA MET A 163 1.42 6.27 28.52
C MET A 163 0.16 5.65 27.95
N GLU A 164 0.21 5.24 26.68
CA GLU A 164 -0.95 4.82 25.93
C GLU A 164 -0.60 3.76 24.89
N VAL A 165 -1.58 2.91 24.58
CA VAL A 165 -1.47 1.84 23.59
C VAL A 165 -2.72 1.81 22.74
N LEU A 166 -2.54 1.81 21.41
CA LEU A 166 -3.59 1.49 20.46
C LEU A 166 -3.38 0.11 19.83
N ARG A 167 -4.47 -0.62 19.69
CA ARG A 167 -4.53 -1.96 19.11
C ARG A 167 -5.64 -1.99 18.07
N TYR A 168 -5.30 -2.45 16.87
CA TYR A 168 -6.28 -2.64 15.80
C TYR A 168 -6.12 -4.02 15.16
N ARG A 169 -7.24 -4.71 14.96
CA ARG A 169 -7.25 -5.97 14.20
C ARG A 169 -7.69 -5.67 12.78
N LEU A 170 -6.80 -5.90 11.82
CA LEU A 170 -7.10 -5.69 10.40
C LEU A 170 -8.10 -6.72 9.89
N GLY A 171 -7.93 -7.98 10.29
CA GLY A 171 -8.77 -9.08 9.85
C GLY A 171 -8.04 -10.41 9.98
N ASP A 172 -8.37 -11.35 9.10
CA ASP A 172 -7.74 -12.66 9.05
C ASP A 172 -6.48 -12.65 8.17
N ASP A 173 -5.53 -13.53 8.47
CA ASP A 173 -4.21 -13.61 7.81
C ASP A 173 -4.27 -13.99 6.32
N THR A 174 -5.41 -14.49 5.85
CA THR A 174 -5.67 -14.81 4.44
C THR A 174 -6.08 -13.61 3.60
N GLU A 175 -6.54 -12.52 4.23
CA GLU A 175 -7.16 -11.38 3.53
C GLU A 175 -6.28 -10.12 3.53
N HIS A 176 -5.35 -9.98 4.48
CA HIS A 176 -4.54 -8.77 4.65
C HIS A 176 -3.05 -9.00 4.40
N GLU A 177 -2.47 -8.19 3.52
CA GLU A 177 -1.05 -8.28 3.17
C GLU A 177 -0.15 -7.86 4.33
N VAL A 178 1.11 -8.32 4.30
CA VAL A 178 2.10 -7.97 5.32
C VAL A 178 2.26 -6.45 5.48
N TYR A 179 2.10 -5.78 4.37
CA TYR A 179 2.28 -4.36 4.24
C TYR A 179 1.15 -3.50 4.84
N GLU A 180 -0.10 -3.97 4.85
CA GLU A 180 -1.24 -3.21 5.37
C GLU A 180 -1.12 -2.97 6.88
N GLY A 181 -0.80 -4.02 7.64
CA GLY A 181 -0.67 -3.95 9.10
C GLY A 181 0.39 -2.95 9.57
N GLU A 182 1.48 -2.83 8.82
CA GLU A 182 2.57 -1.89 9.11
C GLU A 182 2.13 -0.44 8.89
N CYS A 183 1.42 -0.19 7.79
CA CYS A 183 0.87 1.12 7.49
C CYS A 183 -0.18 1.53 8.54
N VAL A 184 -0.99 0.57 9.02
CA VAL A 184 -1.92 0.82 10.12
C VAL A 184 -1.18 1.15 11.42
N GLY A 185 -0.12 0.41 11.77
CA GLY A 185 0.70 0.72 12.95
C GLY A 185 1.20 2.17 12.94
N LEU A 186 1.71 2.63 11.79
CA LEU A 186 2.13 4.02 11.59
C LEU A 186 0.97 5.03 11.71
N LEU A 187 -0.22 4.69 11.20
CA LEU A 187 -1.42 5.52 11.34
C LEU A 187 -1.83 5.66 12.81
N LEU A 188 -1.85 4.55 13.56
CA LEU A 188 -2.12 4.55 14.99
C LEU A 188 -1.11 5.40 15.76
N ALA A 189 0.18 5.35 15.39
CA ALA A 189 1.20 6.21 15.99
C ALA A 189 0.93 7.69 15.77
N LEU A 190 0.52 8.11 14.57
CA LEU A 190 0.15 9.50 14.33
C LEU A 190 -1.12 9.91 15.09
N HIS A 191 -2.08 8.99 15.25
CA HIS A 191 -3.29 9.26 16.01
C HIS A 191 -2.98 9.53 17.48
N LEU A 192 -2.13 8.71 18.10
CA LEU A 192 -1.61 8.95 19.45
C LEU A 192 -0.91 10.31 19.59
N LEU A 193 -0.26 10.81 18.53
CA LEU A 193 0.35 12.13 18.55
C LEU A 193 -0.66 13.27 18.44
N ALA A 194 -1.83 13.05 17.84
CA ALA A 194 -2.83 14.10 17.66
C ALA A 194 -3.29 14.70 19.00
N GLU A 195 -3.24 13.92 20.08
CA GLU A 195 -3.60 14.34 21.43
C GLU A 195 -2.45 15.03 22.20
N GLU A 196 -1.22 14.95 21.69
CA GLU A 196 -0.01 15.42 22.37
C GLU A 196 0.32 16.86 22.00
N LEU A 197 0.20 17.79 22.95
CA LEU A 197 0.48 19.23 22.76
C LEU A 197 1.84 19.66 23.35
N ASN A 198 2.45 20.70 22.76
CA ASN A 198 3.70 21.33 23.22
C ASN A 198 4.92 20.39 23.28
N VAL A 199 5.03 19.51 22.29
CA VAL A 199 6.10 18.52 22.22
C VAL A 199 7.35 19.11 21.56
N GLN A 200 8.52 18.91 22.16
CA GLN A 200 9.78 19.43 21.62
C GLN A 200 10.35 18.57 20.49
N SER A 201 10.18 17.25 20.58
CA SER A 201 10.69 16.29 19.59
C SER A 201 9.95 14.97 19.70
N ILE A 202 9.66 14.37 18.54
CA ILE A 202 8.93 13.11 18.42
C ILE A 202 9.76 12.14 17.61
N SER A 203 9.89 10.91 18.11
CA SER A 203 10.45 9.79 17.33
C SER A 203 9.44 8.65 17.25
N ILE A 204 9.08 8.28 16.03
CA ILE A 204 8.29 7.09 15.72
C ILE A 204 9.27 6.03 15.22
N TRP A 205 9.20 4.84 15.81
CA TRP A 205 10.08 3.71 15.53
C TRP A 205 9.27 2.57 14.93
N ALA A 206 9.71 2.07 13.79
CA ALA A 206 9.13 0.91 13.11
C ALA A 206 10.24 -0.01 12.61
N ASP A 207 9.99 -1.31 12.55
CA ASP A 207 10.98 -2.29 12.07
C ASP A 207 10.82 -2.66 10.59
N ASN A 208 9.80 -2.12 9.92
CA ASN A 208 9.55 -2.36 8.50
C ASN A 208 10.03 -1.22 7.60
N THR A 209 11.18 -1.43 6.96
CA THR A 209 11.75 -0.46 6.00
C THR A 209 10.85 -0.18 4.79
N ALA A 210 10.05 -1.16 4.34
CA ALA A 210 9.16 -0.97 3.20
C ALA A 210 8.00 -0.02 3.53
N ALA A 211 7.42 -0.12 4.72
CA ALA A 211 6.40 0.83 5.19
C ALA A 211 6.96 2.25 5.33
N LEU A 212 8.17 2.38 5.89
CA LEU A 212 8.85 3.67 6.01
C LEU A 212 9.16 4.32 4.65
N GLN A 213 9.66 3.53 3.70
CA GLN A 213 9.90 4.00 2.33
C GLN A 213 8.59 4.40 1.65
N ALA A 214 7.52 3.65 1.87
CA ALA A 214 6.24 3.92 1.26
C ALA A 214 5.61 5.25 1.70
N VAL A 215 5.78 5.64 2.97
CA VAL A 215 5.35 6.95 3.47
C VAL A 215 5.97 8.10 2.69
N THR A 216 7.20 7.94 2.19
CA THR A 216 7.89 8.95 1.36
C THR A 216 7.58 8.82 -0.13
N ASN A 217 6.97 7.72 -0.57
CA ASN A 217 6.82 7.41 -1.97
C ASN A 217 5.50 7.99 -2.53
N PRO A 218 5.55 9.01 -3.41
CA PRO A 218 4.35 9.59 -3.99
C PRO A 218 3.73 8.72 -5.09
N LYS A 219 4.39 7.62 -5.46
CA LYS A 219 3.93 6.72 -6.53
C LYS A 219 2.74 5.86 -6.08
N MET A 220 2.25 5.03 -6.99
CA MET A 220 1.11 4.13 -6.78
C MET A 220 1.58 2.74 -6.30
N GLY A 221 0.77 2.09 -5.47
CA GLY A 221 1.07 0.82 -4.78
C GLY A 221 -0.17 0.31 -4.02
N PRO A 222 -0.11 -0.91 -3.47
CA PRO A 222 -1.20 -1.50 -2.68
C PRO A 222 -1.39 -0.76 -1.35
N ALA A 223 -2.59 -0.83 -0.75
CA ALA A 223 -2.92 -0.24 0.55
C ALA A 223 -2.68 1.28 0.68
N HIS A 224 -2.72 1.99 -0.44
CA HIS A 224 -2.37 3.42 -0.46
C HIS A 224 -3.42 4.31 0.19
N TYR A 225 -4.66 3.86 0.32
CA TYR A 225 -5.70 4.56 1.08
C TYR A 225 -5.28 4.77 2.54
N ILE A 226 -4.60 3.80 3.16
CA ILE A 226 -4.06 3.92 4.53
C ILE A 226 -2.98 5.00 4.58
N LEU A 227 -2.12 5.07 3.57
CA LEU A 227 -1.12 6.13 3.46
C LEU A 227 -1.75 7.50 3.23
N ASP A 228 -2.84 7.60 2.47
CA ASP A 228 -3.59 8.86 2.31
C ASP A 228 -4.13 9.33 3.68
N TRP A 229 -4.68 8.42 4.50
CA TRP A 229 -5.11 8.71 5.87
C TRP A 229 -3.95 9.15 6.76
N PHE A 230 -2.82 8.44 6.70
CA PHE A 230 -1.59 8.81 7.40
C PHE A 230 -1.15 10.24 7.03
N HIS A 231 -1.08 10.56 5.73
CA HIS A 231 -0.66 11.88 5.25
C HIS A 231 -1.65 12.99 5.63
N ASN A 232 -2.96 12.71 5.64
CA ASN A 232 -3.97 13.66 6.09
C ASN A 232 -3.88 13.91 7.61
N THR A 233 -3.67 12.87 8.41
CA THR A 233 -3.48 12.96 9.86
C THR A 233 -2.21 13.76 10.18
N LEU A 234 -1.11 13.45 9.50
CA LEU A 234 0.16 14.17 9.63
C LEU A 234 0.02 15.65 9.28
N LYS A 235 -0.68 15.96 8.19
CA LYS A 235 -0.93 17.35 7.76
C LYS A 235 -1.74 18.11 8.81
N SER A 236 -2.75 17.48 9.39
CA SER A 236 -3.57 18.07 10.44
C SER A 236 -2.74 18.36 11.70
N TYR A 237 -1.92 17.38 12.12
CA TYR A 237 -0.98 17.55 13.22
C TYR A 237 0.01 18.70 12.97
N LYS A 238 0.63 18.75 11.78
CA LYS A 238 1.59 19.81 11.39
C LYS A 238 0.95 21.18 11.26
N THR A 239 -0.34 21.25 10.95
CA THR A 239 -1.09 22.52 10.94
C THR A 239 -1.23 23.06 12.37
N ALA A 240 -1.48 22.19 13.35
CA ALA A 240 -1.55 22.55 14.76
C ALA A 240 -0.15 22.82 15.38
N GLN A 241 0.86 22.06 14.97
CA GLN A 241 2.21 22.08 15.53
C GLN A 241 3.29 22.14 14.42
N PRO A 242 3.44 23.29 13.75
CA PRO A 242 4.29 23.42 12.56
C PRO A 242 5.79 23.24 12.85
N ASN A 243 6.22 23.62 14.05
CA ASN A 243 7.64 23.63 14.43
C ASN A 243 8.09 22.35 15.14
N THR A 244 7.20 21.38 15.38
CA THR A 244 7.55 20.15 16.09
C THR A 244 8.24 19.19 15.13
N PRO A 245 9.53 18.86 15.32
CA PRO A 245 10.22 17.89 14.48
C PRO A 245 9.70 16.48 14.77
N ILE A 246 9.38 15.76 13.69
CA ILE A 246 8.93 14.36 13.73
C ILE A 246 9.95 13.53 12.97
N PHE A 247 10.54 12.56 13.65
CA PHE A 247 11.48 11.60 13.08
C PHE A 247 10.81 10.25 12.98
N LEU A 248 10.74 9.72 11.75
CA LEU A 248 10.25 8.37 11.51
C LEU A 248 11.46 7.49 11.19
N SER A 249 11.83 6.62 12.14
CA SER A 249 13.14 5.95 12.12
C SER A 249 12.99 4.44 12.12
N TRP A 250 13.82 3.77 11.32
CA TRP A 250 13.91 2.32 11.34
C TRP A 250 14.63 1.81 12.59
N ILE A 251 14.11 0.74 13.19
CA ILE A 251 14.79 -0.03 14.23
C ILE A 251 14.87 -1.51 13.84
N PRO A 252 15.97 -2.19 14.19
CA PRO A 252 16.11 -3.61 13.91
C PRO A 252 15.18 -4.44 14.80
N SER A 253 14.43 -5.35 14.17
CA SER A 253 13.54 -6.26 14.87
C SER A 253 14.30 -7.22 15.80
N HIS A 254 13.65 -7.71 16.85
CA HIS A 254 14.18 -8.70 17.81
C HIS A 254 15.49 -8.34 18.55
N THR A 255 15.97 -7.11 18.49
CA THR A 255 17.23 -6.65 19.14
C THR A 255 17.12 -6.38 20.64
N GLY A 256 15.99 -6.73 21.27
CA GLY A 256 15.84 -6.57 22.72
C GLY A 256 15.34 -5.20 23.17
N ILE A 257 15.06 -4.28 22.25
CA ILE A 257 14.52 -2.94 22.56
C ILE A 257 13.17 -3.08 23.29
N PRO A 258 13.02 -2.57 24.53
CA PRO A 258 11.81 -2.75 25.32
C PRO A 258 10.54 -2.23 24.63
N GLY A 259 10.59 -1.04 24.03
CA GLY A 259 9.45 -0.45 23.32
C GLY A 259 9.01 -1.26 22.10
N ASN A 260 9.96 -1.80 21.33
CA ASN A 260 9.64 -2.64 20.17
C ASN A 260 9.02 -3.97 20.60
N LYS A 261 9.58 -4.62 21.64
CA LYS A 261 8.99 -5.83 22.22
C LYS A 261 7.58 -5.60 22.73
N ARG A 262 7.34 -4.43 23.34
CA ARG A 262 6.01 -4.05 23.79
C ARG A 262 5.04 -3.93 22.62
N ALA A 263 5.42 -3.26 21.54
CA ALA A 263 4.58 -3.14 20.34
C ALA A 263 4.26 -4.53 19.71
N ASP A 264 5.24 -5.44 19.63
CA ASP A 264 5.03 -6.83 19.16
C ASP A 264 4.00 -7.57 20.04
N GLU A 265 4.14 -7.48 21.36
CA GLU A 265 3.20 -8.09 22.31
C GLU A 265 1.77 -7.56 22.15
N GLU A 266 1.63 -6.25 21.96
CA GLU A 266 0.33 -5.59 21.80
C GLU A 266 -0.30 -5.88 20.43
N ALA A 267 0.51 -6.00 19.38
CA ALA A 267 0.05 -6.44 18.07
C ALA A 267 -0.44 -7.89 18.08
N LYS A 268 0.21 -8.78 18.85
CA LYS A 268 -0.25 -10.16 19.08
C LYS A 268 -1.59 -10.22 19.83
N LYS A 269 -1.81 -9.31 20.80
CA LYS A 269 -3.11 -9.16 21.48
C LYS A 269 -4.20 -8.70 20.52
N ALA A 270 -3.88 -7.71 19.68
CA ALA A 270 -4.80 -7.23 18.64
C ALA A 270 -5.20 -8.37 17.68
N ALA A 271 -4.24 -9.19 17.25
CA ALA A 271 -4.47 -10.32 16.35
C ALA A 271 -5.48 -11.35 16.92
N ILE A 272 -5.49 -11.55 18.23
CA ILE A 272 -6.44 -12.47 18.91
C ILE A 272 -7.78 -11.80 19.29
N GLY A 273 -7.97 -10.53 18.95
CA GLY A 273 -9.22 -9.79 19.17
C GLY A 273 -9.26 -8.88 20.41
N ASP A 274 -8.14 -8.69 21.11
CA ASP A 274 -8.01 -7.66 22.15
C ASP A 274 -7.67 -6.33 21.47
N VAL A 275 -8.71 -5.61 21.05
CA VAL A 275 -8.63 -4.35 20.28
C VAL A 275 -8.99 -3.15 21.14
N SER A 276 -8.46 -1.98 20.78
CA SER A 276 -8.84 -0.71 21.41
C SER A 276 -10.30 -0.36 21.09
N PRO A 277 -10.96 0.42 21.98
CA PRO A 277 -12.31 0.91 21.70
C PRO A 277 -12.35 1.75 20.43
N MET A 278 -13.44 1.67 19.68
CA MET A 278 -13.57 2.30 18.36
C MET A 278 -13.47 3.83 18.44
N GLU A 279 -13.86 4.41 19.57
CA GLU A 279 -13.77 5.85 19.84
C GLU A 279 -12.33 6.36 20.04
N ALA A 280 -11.37 5.47 20.31
CA ALA A 280 -9.95 5.80 20.49
C ALA A 280 -9.12 5.49 19.23
N LEU A 281 -9.76 5.03 18.15
CA LEU A 281 -9.12 4.71 16.90
C LEU A 281 -9.36 5.84 15.88
N PRO A 282 -8.49 5.96 14.85
CA PRO A 282 -8.78 6.81 13.70
C PRO A 282 -10.16 6.51 13.11
N ASP A 283 -10.94 7.55 12.81
CA ASP A 283 -12.29 7.43 12.22
C ASP A 283 -12.32 6.65 10.90
N GLU A 284 -11.17 6.51 10.24
CA GLU A 284 -11.02 5.81 8.97
C GLU A 284 -10.87 4.28 9.08
N LEU A 285 -10.60 3.73 10.27
CA LEU A 285 -10.44 2.29 10.53
C LEU A 285 -11.76 1.63 10.96
#